data_AF-A0AAE3AF10-F1
#
_entry.id   AF-A0AAE3AF10-F1
#
_cell.length_a   1.000
_cell.length_b   1.000
_cell.length_c   1.000
_cell.angle_alpha   90.00
_cell.angle_beta   90.00
_cell.angle_gamma   90.00
#
_symmetry.space_group_name_H-M   'P 1'
#
loop_
_entity.id
_entity.type
_entity.pdbx_description
1 polymer ?
#
loop_
_entity_poly.entity_id
_entity_poly.type
_entity_poly.pdbx_seq_one_letter_code
_entity_poly.pdbx_strand_id
1 'polypeptide(L)'
;MIFRQIYAMNPWTVCLLMLLAFAGWTVLCNCLRAKVRIAVNVILFCVSAAIILHATLLSRTPGTYAAVLTPFAALAAARQQPELYREMLMNVFLFFPLGLTMSNALPRKWHRWLRISLTTLTGCILSAGIEYAQYRFALGMAETDDVICNTLGTFVGATSLLLAHAMEKHKERPTTMTLTATETQFLHIAKTAVSGGELPTEAVDWPAIFTLANQQKLLPILFETVRKTPAAGENAPLFAAIKRQVIGQVLNQTVRSAEFTDLYRRLRAAGLHPVVVKGQLCSRLYPLRDHRISADDDLFIPEGEFFACHEALLANGLTTDTPADELSAADEVSYTKKDSPLYIELHRHLFDSAEDAHDELNHFFVDIAPVEVDGFLTMPPHEHLLYLILHAYKHFVYSGIGLRQFCDIGLWAQAYHDQIDWQRLHDQCASVHAATFAAAAFRIARTYLDIDFDLPGLWDGDVDVEPLLHDALCGGVYGSNSYTRLHSSTVTLNAVKASRTGEKSSVLRTVFPKRAYLERRYPYLKKRPYLLPVAWVQRIAHYAGEKQSGADNSASGSIKLAKERIELMKLYGIIDEKK
;
A
#
# COMPACT_ATOMS: atom_id res chain seq x y z
N MET A 1 35.05 -41.28 -12.39
CA MET A 1 34.24 -42.19 -11.53
C MET A 1 32.85 -41.61 -11.28
N ILE A 2 32.71 -40.35 -10.86
CA ILE A 2 31.42 -39.70 -10.56
C ILE A 2 30.47 -39.62 -11.78
N PHE A 3 30.95 -39.21 -12.96
CA PHE A 3 30.10 -39.12 -14.16
C PHE A 3 29.47 -40.45 -14.57
N ARG A 4 30.22 -41.56 -14.51
CA ARG A 4 29.67 -42.89 -14.80
C ARG A 4 28.61 -43.32 -13.78
N GLN A 5 28.74 -42.90 -12.52
CA GLN A 5 27.74 -43.17 -11.50
C GLN A 5 26.46 -42.36 -11.74
N ILE A 6 26.58 -41.07 -12.12
CA ILE A 6 25.44 -40.19 -12.43
C ILE A 6 24.69 -40.68 -13.69
N TYR A 7 25.41 -41.05 -14.75
CA TYR A 7 24.81 -41.58 -15.98
C TYR A 7 24.14 -42.95 -15.79
N ALA A 8 24.45 -43.65 -14.70
CA ALA A 8 23.79 -44.90 -14.31
C ALA A 8 22.61 -44.69 -13.35
N MET A 9 22.32 -43.45 -12.94
CA MET A 9 21.19 -43.15 -12.05
C MET A 9 19.85 -43.24 -12.79
N ASN A 10 18.80 -43.51 -12.02
CA ASN A 10 17.43 -43.39 -12.51
C ASN A 10 17.18 -41.95 -13.01
N PRO A 11 16.63 -41.73 -14.22
CA PRO A 11 16.29 -40.41 -14.74
C PRO A 11 15.49 -39.52 -13.76
N TRP A 12 14.57 -40.11 -12.99
CA TRP A 12 13.82 -39.39 -11.96
C TRP A 12 14.71 -38.83 -10.85
N THR A 13 15.77 -39.56 -10.48
CA THR A 13 16.74 -39.10 -9.50
C THR A 13 17.57 -37.94 -10.04
N VAL A 14 17.93 -37.96 -11.32
CA VAL A 14 18.65 -36.85 -11.97
C VAL A 14 17.77 -35.59 -11.98
N CYS A 15 16.49 -35.70 -12.36
CA CYS A 15 15.54 -34.60 -12.30
C CYS A 15 15.37 -34.04 -10.87
N LEU A 16 15.27 -34.92 -9.87
CA LEU A 16 15.18 -34.49 -8.46
C LEU A 16 16.43 -33.74 -8.00
N LEU A 17 17.63 -34.23 -8.35
CA LEU A 17 18.89 -33.54 -8.03
C LEU A 17 18.97 -32.17 -8.70
N MET A 18 18.54 -32.05 -9.95
CA MET A 18 18.46 -30.75 -10.64
C MET A 18 17.50 -29.80 -9.93
N LEU A 19 16.33 -30.26 -9.50
CA LEU A 19 15.35 -29.45 -8.77
C LEU A 19 15.90 -29.01 -7.40
N LEU A 20 16.56 -29.90 -6.66
CA LEU A 20 17.19 -29.57 -5.38
C LEU A 20 18.34 -28.57 -5.55
N ALA A 21 19.19 -28.77 -6.55
CA ALA A 21 20.26 -27.83 -6.90
C ALA A 21 19.69 -26.47 -7.32
N PHE A 22 18.63 -26.45 -8.13
CA PHE A 22 17.92 -25.25 -8.55
C PHE A 22 17.39 -24.44 -7.36
N ALA A 23 16.64 -25.09 -6.47
CA ALA A 23 16.06 -24.45 -5.29
C ALA A 23 17.14 -24.01 -4.29
N GLY A 24 18.05 -24.91 -3.93
CA GLY A 24 19.12 -24.65 -2.97
C GLY A 24 20.06 -23.52 -3.43
N TRP A 25 20.42 -23.50 -4.72
CA TRP A 25 21.27 -22.45 -5.27
C TRP A 25 20.59 -21.09 -5.30
N THR A 26 19.29 -21.06 -5.61
CA THR A 26 18.49 -19.83 -5.60
C THR A 26 18.45 -19.22 -4.19
N VAL A 27 18.23 -20.05 -3.17
CA VAL A 27 18.25 -19.62 -1.76
C VAL A 27 19.63 -19.08 -1.38
N LEU A 28 20.69 -19.85 -1.65
CA LEU A 28 22.05 -19.47 -1.31
C LEU A 28 22.46 -18.14 -1.95
N CYS A 29 22.16 -17.95 -3.24
CA CYS A 29 22.45 -16.70 -3.96
C CYS A 29 21.72 -15.49 -3.37
N ASN A 30 20.56 -15.68 -2.73
CA ASN A 30 19.84 -14.61 -2.04
C ASN A 30 20.37 -14.33 -0.62
N CYS A 31 21.09 -15.26 -0.01
CA CYS A 31 21.73 -15.06 1.30
C CYS A 31 23.13 -14.42 1.21
N LEU A 32 23.82 -14.55 0.06
CA LEU A 32 25.19 -14.07 -0.10
C LEU A 32 25.28 -12.57 -0.43
N ARG A 33 26.30 -11.90 0.14
CA ARG A 33 26.68 -10.53 -0.24
C ARG A 33 27.02 -10.45 -1.73
N ALA A 34 26.66 -9.34 -2.39
CA ALA A 34 26.75 -9.20 -3.85
C ALA A 34 28.13 -9.55 -4.45
N LYS A 35 29.23 -9.09 -3.84
CA LYS A 35 30.59 -9.39 -4.30
C LYS A 35 30.92 -10.89 -4.19
N VAL A 36 30.53 -11.52 -3.08
CA VAL A 36 30.76 -12.95 -2.83
C VAL A 36 29.94 -13.80 -3.79
N ARG A 37 28.66 -13.49 -3.95
CA ARG A 37 27.78 -14.20 -4.91
C ARG A 37 28.34 -14.17 -6.32
N ILE A 38 28.77 -13.00 -6.80
CA ILE A 38 29.33 -12.87 -8.16
C ILE A 38 30.59 -13.72 -8.29
N ALA A 39 31.53 -13.61 -7.33
CA ALA A 39 32.77 -14.39 -7.36
C ALA A 39 32.50 -15.90 -7.39
N VAL A 40 31.61 -16.40 -6.52
CA VAL A 40 31.24 -17.82 -6.45
C VAL A 40 30.62 -18.30 -7.77
N ASN A 41 29.67 -17.53 -8.34
CA ASN A 41 29.02 -17.91 -9.59
C ASN A 41 29.98 -17.86 -10.79
N VAL A 42 30.93 -16.93 -10.82
CA VAL A 42 31.97 -16.89 -11.87
C VAL A 42 32.89 -18.10 -11.76
N ILE A 43 33.33 -18.46 -10.55
CA ILE A 43 34.18 -19.64 -10.34
C ILE A 43 33.45 -20.91 -10.80
N LEU A 44 32.20 -21.10 -10.37
CA LEU A 44 31.43 -22.29 -10.74
C LEU A 44 31.05 -22.32 -12.23
N PHE A 45 30.84 -21.16 -12.85
CA PHE A 45 30.69 -21.05 -14.30
C PHE A 45 31.94 -21.59 -15.02
N CYS A 46 33.13 -21.13 -14.62
CA CYS A 46 34.39 -21.61 -15.20
C CYS A 46 34.60 -23.11 -14.97
N VAL A 47 34.30 -23.61 -13.77
CA VAL A 47 34.39 -25.05 -13.45
C VAL A 47 33.40 -25.85 -14.32
N SER A 48 32.16 -25.37 -14.47
CA SER A 48 31.15 -26.03 -15.30
C SER A 48 31.58 -26.08 -16.77
N ALA A 49 32.09 -24.98 -17.32
CA ALA A 49 32.60 -24.92 -18.67
C ALA A 49 33.79 -25.88 -18.89
N ALA A 50 34.72 -25.95 -17.93
CA ALA A 50 35.86 -26.87 -17.99
C ALA A 50 35.41 -28.35 -17.97
N ILE A 51 34.44 -28.68 -17.13
CA ILE A 51 33.84 -30.02 -17.06
C ILE A 51 33.17 -30.38 -18.39
N ILE A 52 32.38 -29.46 -18.96
CA ILE A 52 31.71 -29.65 -20.25
C ILE A 52 32.75 -29.94 -21.34
N LEU A 53 33.76 -29.08 -21.49
CA LEU A 53 34.80 -29.25 -22.52
C LEU A 53 35.60 -30.55 -22.32
N HIS A 54 35.89 -30.94 -21.08
CA HIS A 54 36.57 -32.18 -20.81
C HIS A 54 35.72 -33.42 -21.18
N ALA A 55 34.46 -33.43 -20.78
CA ALA A 55 33.54 -34.54 -21.04
C ALA A 55 33.17 -34.68 -22.52
N THR A 56 33.10 -33.57 -23.25
CA THR A 56 32.64 -33.55 -24.64
C THR A 56 33.77 -33.59 -25.67
N LEU A 57 34.96 -33.08 -25.36
CA LEU A 57 36.09 -33.02 -26.30
C LEU A 57 37.33 -33.76 -25.79
N LEU A 58 37.85 -33.37 -24.62
CA LEU A 58 39.21 -33.80 -24.19
C LEU A 58 39.31 -35.27 -23.78
N SER A 59 38.20 -35.91 -23.44
CA SER A 59 38.14 -37.33 -23.07
C SER A 59 37.80 -38.26 -24.25
N ARG A 60 37.59 -37.70 -25.44
CA ARG A 60 37.21 -38.45 -26.65
C ARG A 60 38.42 -38.84 -27.49
N THR A 61 38.32 -39.97 -28.18
CA THR A 61 39.35 -40.47 -29.11
C THR A 61 38.84 -40.38 -30.55
N PRO A 62 39.69 -40.03 -31.54
CA PRO A 62 39.26 -39.93 -32.94
C PRO A 62 38.72 -41.26 -33.50
N GLY A 63 37.68 -41.19 -34.33
CA GLY A 63 37.03 -42.35 -34.94
C GLY A 63 36.26 -42.00 -36.22
N THR A 64 35.54 -42.95 -36.79
CA THR A 64 34.66 -42.71 -37.96
C THR A 64 33.25 -42.39 -37.50
N TYR A 65 32.85 -41.12 -37.60
CA TYR A 65 31.55 -40.62 -37.16
C TYR A 65 30.84 -39.87 -38.29
N ALA A 66 29.52 -39.89 -38.29
CA ALA A 66 28.67 -39.12 -39.20
C ALA A 66 28.02 -37.92 -38.47
N ALA A 67 27.50 -36.96 -39.22
CA ALA A 67 26.75 -35.84 -38.67
C ALA A 67 25.24 -36.07 -38.81
N VAL A 68 24.48 -35.86 -37.74
CA VAL A 68 23.02 -35.92 -37.72
C VAL A 68 22.49 -34.49 -37.58
N LEU A 69 22.14 -33.89 -38.72
CA LEU A 69 21.71 -32.50 -38.79
C LEU A 69 20.19 -32.32 -38.79
N THR A 70 19.43 -33.41 -38.78
CA THR A 70 17.97 -33.37 -38.72
C THR A 70 17.53 -33.11 -37.29
N PRO A 71 16.87 -31.97 -37.00
CA PRO A 71 16.38 -31.69 -35.65
C PRO A 71 15.33 -32.71 -35.20
N PHE A 72 15.36 -33.06 -33.92
CA PHE A 72 14.52 -34.04 -33.24
C PHE A 72 14.66 -35.48 -33.74
N ALA A 73 15.75 -35.81 -34.43
CA ALA A 73 16.03 -37.17 -34.89
C ALA A 73 16.22 -38.16 -33.73
N ALA A 74 16.98 -37.79 -32.69
CA ALA A 74 17.17 -38.61 -31.49
C ALA A 74 15.86 -38.75 -30.72
N LEU A 75 15.05 -37.68 -30.64
CA LEU A 75 13.73 -37.74 -30.02
C LEU A 75 12.75 -38.67 -30.75
N ALA A 76 12.80 -38.69 -32.09
CA ALA A 76 12.00 -39.60 -32.90
C ALA A 76 12.45 -41.06 -32.71
N ALA A 77 13.78 -41.30 -32.69
CA ALA A 77 14.37 -42.61 -32.45
C ALA A 77 14.11 -43.13 -31.02
N ALA A 78 14.01 -42.24 -30.03
CA ALA A 78 13.78 -42.59 -28.63
C ALA A 78 12.47 -43.35 -28.39
N ARG A 79 11.48 -43.20 -29.29
CA ARG A 79 10.22 -43.96 -29.25
C ARG A 79 10.43 -45.46 -29.42
N GLN A 80 11.48 -45.86 -30.11
CA GLN A 80 11.86 -47.27 -30.33
C GLN A 80 13.03 -47.68 -29.43
N GLN A 81 13.89 -46.72 -29.05
CA GLN A 81 15.05 -46.92 -28.18
C GLN A 81 15.00 -45.98 -26.96
N PRO A 82 14.32 -46.39 -25.87
CA PRO A 82 14.09 -45.51 -24.71
C PRO A 82 15.34 -44.96 -24.02
N GLU A 83 16.50 -45.61 -24.20
CA GLU A 83 17.78 -45.14 -23.66
C GLU A 83 18.19 -43.75 -24.21
N LEU A 84 17.74 -43.39 -25.42
CA LEU A 84 17.99 -42.06 -26.00
C LEU A 84 17.31 -40.93 -25.19
N TYR A 85 16.20 -41.21 -24.49
CA TYR A 85 15.62 -40.22 -23.56
C TYR A 85 16.57 -39.91 -22.40
N ARG A 86 17.34 -40.90 -21.94
CA ARG A 86 18.35 -40.71 -20.89
C ARG A 86 19.51 -39.87 -21.43
N GLU A 87 19.99 -40.13 -22.64
CA GLU A 87 21.06 -39.34 -23.25
C GLU A 87 20.69 -37.87 -23.40
N MET A 88 19.49 -37.59 -23.93
CA MET A 88 18.95 -36.23 -24.02
C MET A 88 18.86 -35.55 -22.65
N LEU A 89 18.36 -36.25 -21.62
CA LEU A 89 18.30 -35.73 -20.26
C LEU A 89 19.69 -35.45 -19.68
N MET A 90 20.68 -36.29 -19.98
CA MET A 90 22.05 -36.09 -19.50
C MET A 90 22.72 -34.89 -20.17
N ASN A 91 22.39 -34.59 -21.42
CA ASN A 91 22.83 -33.38 -22.11
C ASN A 91 22.21 -32.12 -21.48
N VAL A 92 20.91 -32.15 -21.17
CA VAL A 92 20.24 -31.10 -20.38
C VAL A 92 20.92 -30.93 -19.01
N PHE A 93 21.19 -32.03 -18.30
CA PHE A 93 21.85 -32.03 -17.00
C PHE A 93 23.26 -31.44 -17.06
N LEU A 94 24.04 -31.78 -18.08
CA LEU A 94 25.43 -31.35 -18.22
C LEU A 94 25.55 -29.83 -18.37
N PHE A 95 24.63 -29.19 -19.10
CA PHE A 95 24.63 -27.75 -19.31
C PHE A 95 23.81 -26.96 -18.27
N PHE A 96 23.00 -27.62 -17.45
CA PHE A 96 22.20 -26.98 -16.42
C PHE A 96 23.00 -26.11 -15.43
N PRO A 97 24.15 -26.56 -14.86
CA PRO A 97 24.97 -25.74 -13.97
C PRO A 97 25.54 -24.49 -14.65
N LEU A 98 25.83 -24.54 -15.95
CA LEU A 98 26.33 -23.40 -16.72
C LEU A 98 25.27 -22.29 -16.76
N GLY A 99 24.02 -22.65 -17.05
CA GLY A 99 22.88 -21.73 -17.06
C GLY A 99 22.58 -21.13 -15.68
N LEU A 100 22.61 -21.99 -14.66
CA LEU A 100 22.37 -21.61 -13.27
C LEU A 100 23.40 -20.58 -12.77
N THR A 101 24.68 -20.80 -13.06
CA THR A 101 25.77 -19.97 -12.53
C THR A 101 25.99 -18.70 -13.34
N MET A 102 25.98 -18.78 -14.68
CA MET A 102 26.18 -17.59 -15.52
C MET A 102 25.07 -16.55 -15.32
N SER A 103 23.80 -16.98 -15.31
CA SER A 103 22.66 -16.07 -15.14
C SER A 103 22.73 -15.32 -13.81
N ASN A 104 23.23 -15.95 -12.75
CA ASN A 104 23.42 -15.38 -11.41
C ASN A 104 24.72 -14.54 -11.25
N ALA A 105 25.73 -14.76 -12.11
CA ALA A 105 26.92 -13.93 -12.19
C ALA A 105 26.67 -12.56 -12.86
N LEU A 106 25.69 -12.49 -13.78
CA LEU A 106 25.36 -11.25 -14.50
C LEU A 106 24.81 -10.14 -13.58
N PRO A 107 25.04 -8.85 -13.89
CA PRO A 107 24.64 -7.72 -13.05
C PRO A 107 23.14 -7.70 -12.73
N ARG A 108 22.77 -7.56 -11.46
CA ARG A 108 21.35 -7.49 -11.03
C ARG A 108 20.58 -6.29 -11.60
N LYS A 109 21.27 -5.21 -11.97
CA LYS A 109 20.66 -4.03 -12.62
C LYS A 109 20.08 -4.33 -14.00
N TRP A 110 20.47 -5.45 -14.63
CA TRP A 110 19.93 -5.86 -15.92
C TRP A 110 18.59 -6.59 -15.75
N HIS A 111 17.68 -6.35 -16.68
CA HIS A 111 16.38 -7.01 -16.69
C HIS A 111 16.53 -8.54 -16.71
N ARG A 112 15.73 -9.26 -15.92
CA ARG A 112 15.84 -10.72 -15.77
C ARG A 112 15.77 -11.47 -17.11
N TRP A 113 14.87 -11.06 -18.00
CA TRP A 113 14.75 -11.68 -19.34
C TRP A 113 16.00 -11.47 -20.18
N LEU A 114 16.65 -10.30 -20.13
CA LEU A 114 17.90 -10.07 -20.84
C LEU A 114 19.00 -11.03 -20.36
N ARG A 115 19.09 -11.25 -19.04
CA ARG A 115 20.07 -12.17 -18.44
C ARG A 115 19.80 -13.62 -18.85
N ILE A 116 18.53 -14.05 -18.81
CA ILE A 116 18.12 -15.39 -19.27
C ILE A 116 18.45 -15.58 -20.75
N SER A 117 18.07 -14.62 -21.61
CA SER A 117 18.34 -14.69 -23.05
C SER A 117 19.83 -14.74 -23.36
N LEU A 118 20.64 -13.88 -22.73
CA LEU A 118 22.09 -13.85 -22.95
C LEU A 118 22.74 -15.16 -22.51
N THR A 119 22.41 -15.65 -21.32
CA THR A 119 22.93 -16.93 -20.81
C THR A 119 22.54 -18.09 -21.72
N THR A 120 21.29 -18.15 -22.16
CA THR A 120 20.81 -19.21 -23.07
C THR A 120 21.53 -19.16 -24.42
N LEU A 121 21.71 -17.97 -24.98
CA LEU A 121 22.45 -17.78 -26.24
C LEU A 121 23.92 -18.22 -26.11
N THR A 122 24.58 -17.89 -25.00
CA THR A 122 25.96 -18.33 -24.73
C THR A 122 26.05 -19.86 -24.64
N GLY A 123 25.10 -20.52 -23.97
CA GLY A 123 25.04 -21.99 -23.94
C GLY A 123 24.85 -22.61 -25.33
N CYS A 124 23.98 -22.03 -26.14
CA CYS A 124 23.74 -22.47 -27.52
C CYS A 124 25.00 -22.35 -28.40
N ILE A 125 25.68 -21.20 -28.35
CA ILE A 125 26.93 -20.97 -29.09
C ILE A 125 28.02 -21.95 -28.64
N LEU A 126 28.17 -22.15 -27.32
CA LEU A 126 29.13 -23.11 -26.77
C LEU A 126 28.83 -24.54 -27.26
N SER A 127 27.56 -24.95 -27.21
CA SER A 127 27.17 -26.29 -27.67
C SER A 127 27.41 -26.48 -29.16
N ALA A 128 27.01 -25.51 -30.00
CA ALA A 128 27.27 -25.57 -31.44
C ALA A 128 28.78 -25.62 -31.75
N GLY A 129 29.59 -24.89 -30.97
CA GLY A 129 31.05 -24.93 -31.08
C GLY A 129 31.64 -26.30 -30.71
N ILE A 130 31.08 -26.98 -29.71
CA ILE A 130 31.46 -28.34 -29.33
C ILE A 130 31.11 -29.33 -30.44
N GLU A 131 29.88 -29.31 -30.98
CA GLU A 131 29.47 -30.17 -32.09
C GLU A 131 30.35 -29.96 -33.33
N TYR A 132 30.66 -28.70 -33.64
CA TYR A 132 31.55 -28.36 -34.74
C TYR A 132 32.97 -28.92 -34.52
N ALA A 133 33.51 -28.82 -33.30
CA ALA A 133 34.81 -29.39 -32.96
C ALA A 133 34.80 -30.93 -33.03
N GLN A 134 33.74 -31.57 -32.54
CA GLN A 134 33.58 -33.03 -32.62
C GLN A 134 33.54 -33.51 -34.06
N TYR A 135 32.79 -32.84 -34.93
CA TYR A 135 32.78 -33.10 -36.37
C TYR A 135 34.17 -32.90 -37.00
N ARG A 136 34.80 -31.74 -36.74
CA ARG A 136 36.06 -31.35 -37.40
C ARG A 136 37.25 -32.21 -37.00
N PHE A 137 37.28 -32.70 -35.75
CA PHE A 137 38.35 -33.54 -35.22
C PHE A 137 37.97 -35.02 -35.12
N ALA A 138 36.80 -35.38 -35.64
CA ALA A 138 36.26 -36.74 -35.63
C ALA A 138 36.23 -37.37 -34.23
N LEU A 139 35.83 -36.58 -33.22
CA LEU A 139 35.82 -36.97 -31.79
C LEU A 139 34.47 -37.56 -31.34
N GLY A 140 33.44 -37.50 -32.19
CA GLY A 140 32.10 -38.00 -31.90
C GLY A 140 31.13 -37.71 -33.04
N MET A 141 29.91 -38.24 -32.92
CA MET A 141 28.78 -37.87 -33.78
C MET A 141 28.42 -36.42 -33.47
N ALA A 142 28.29 -35.58 -34.51
CA ALA A 142 27.82 -34.21 -34.34
C ALA A 142 26.30 -34.18 -34.51
N GLU A 143 25.57 -33.76 -33.48
CA GLU A 143 24.13 -33.93 -33.40
C GLU A 143 23.42 -32.60 -33.13
N THR A 144 22.44 -32.27 -33.98
CA THR A 144 21.63 -31.06 -33.77
C THR A 144 20.80 -31.15 -32.48
N ASP A 145 20.42 -32.37 -32.09
CA ASP A 145 19.64 -32.61 -30.87
C ASP A 145 20.43 -32.36 -29.60
N ASP A 146 21.76 -32.53 -29.64
CA ASP A 146 22.65 -32.21 -28.53
C ASP A 146 22.73 -30.70 -28.32
N VAL A 147 22.81 -29.90 -29.40
CA VAL A 147 22.70 -28.43 -29.33
C VAL A 147 21.39 -28.02 -28.69
N ILE A 148 20.28 -28.65 -29.07
CA ILE A 148 18.95 -28.35 -28.51
C ILE A 148 18.91 -28.70 -27.01
N CYS A 149 19.34 -29.90 -26.62
CA CYS A 149 19.30 -30.37 -25.23
C CYS A 149 20.22 -29.57 -24.31
N ASN A 150 21.44 -29.26 -24.76
CA ASN A 150 22.40 -28.45 -24.02
C ASN A 150 21.91 -27.00 -23.85
N THR A 151 21.29 -26.45 -24.90
CA THR A 151 20.65 -25.12 -24.83
C THR A 151 19.48 -25.13 -23.85
N LEU A 152 18.65 -26.18 -23.87
CA LEU A 152 17.55 -26.36 -22.93
C LEU A 152 18.05 -26.46 -21.49
N GLY A 153 19.12 -27.22 -21.24
CA GLY A 153 19.78 -27.28 -19.93
C GLY A 153 20.20 -25.91 -19.43
N THR A 154 20.89 -25.14 -20.28
CA THR A 154 21.31 -23.77 -19.98
C THR A 154 20.11 -22.86 -19.67
N PHE A 155 19.04 -22.95 -20.47
CA PHE A 155 17.82 -22.18 -20.26
C PHE A 155 17.17 -22.52 -18.93
N VAL A 156 16.95 -23.81 -18.65
CA VAL A 156 16.34 -24.29 -17.40
C VAL A 156 17.14 -23.79 -16.20
N GLY A 157 18.48 -23.89 -16.20
CA GLY A 157 19.31 -23.31 -15.14
C GLY A 157 19.14 -21.79 -14.98
N ALA A 158 19.06 -21.06 -16.09
CA ALA A 158 18.90 -19.60 -16.07
C ALA A 158 17.54 -19.13 -15.51
N THR A 159 16.49 -19.97 -15.58
CA THR A 159 15.17 -19.65 -15.01
C THR A 159 15.15 -19.56 -13.48
N SER A 160 16.24 -19.93 -12.78
CA SER A 160 16.42 -19.69 -11.33
C SER A 160 16.17 -18.23 -10.92
N LEU A 161 16.42 -17.29 -11.83
CA LEU A 161 16.11 -15.87 -11.63
C LEU A 161 14.62 -15.58 -11.45
N LEU A 162 13.73 -16.42 -12.01
CA LEU A 162 12.27 -16.29 -11.84
C LEU A 162 11.86 -16.70 -10.43
N LEU A 163 12.42 -17.80 -9.91
CA LEU A 163 12.19 -18.24 -8.54
C LEU A 163 12.74 -17.22 -7.53
N ALA A 164 13.95 -16.70 -7.77
CA ALA A 164 14.52 -15.63 -6.95
C ALA A 164 13.61 -14.39 -6.90
N HIS A 165 13.03 -14.01 -8.03
CA HIS A 165 12.11 -12.87 -8.10
C HIS A 165 10.79 -13.13 -7.39
N ALA A 166 10.24 -14.34 -7.50
CA ALA A 166 9.03 -14.73 -6.76
C ALA A 166 9.26 -14.71 -5.24
N MET A 167 10.44 -15.16 -4.77
CA MET A 167 10.83 -15.09 -3.37
C MET A 167 11.02 -13.64 -2.89
N GLU A 168 11.64 -12.77 -3.70
CA GLU A 168 11.74 -11.34 -3.39
C GLU A 168 10.34 -10.70 -3.32
N LYS A 169 9.44 -10.99 -4.26
CA LYS A 169 8.05 -10.51 -4.25
C LYS A 169 7.26 -10.99 -3.02
N HIS A 170 7.47 -12.24 -2.58
CA HIS A 170 6.83 -12.76 -1.36
C HIS A 170 7.37 -12.09 -0.09
N LYS A 171 8.62 -11.63 -0.09
CA LYS A 171 9.24 -10.85 1.00
C LYS A 171 8.80 -9.38 0.99
N GLU A 172 8.37 -8.89 -0.18
CA GLU A 172 7.80 -7.55 -0.38
C GLU A 172 6.28 -7.49 -0.11
N ARG A 173 5.61 -8.62 0.18
CA ARG A 173 4.30 -8.55 0.86
C ARG A 173 4.48 -7.73 2.15
N PRO A 174 3.49 -6.93 2.59
CA PRO A 174 3.57 -6.08 3.78
C PRO A 174 3.65 -6.86 5.12
N THR A 175 4.44 -7.93 5.17
CA THR A 175 4.87 -8.69 6.34
C THR A 175 5.70 -7.88 7.35
N THR A 176 6.03 -6.62 7.04
CA THR A 176 6.69 -5.68 7.95
C THR A 176 5.75 -4.70 8.66
N MET A 177 4.43 -4.76 8.39
CA MET A 177 3.42 -3.88 9.02
C MET A 177 2.66 -4.62 10.13
N THR A 178 3.41 -5.21 11.06
CA THR A 178 2.87 -5.84 12.27
C THR A 178 2.81 -4.81 13.39
N LEU A 179 1.80 -4.91 14.26
CA LEU A 179 1.67 -4.02 15.41
C LEU A 179 2.90 -4.13 16.33
N THR A 180 3.45 -2.98 16.71
CA THR A 180 4.49 -2.88 17.73
C THR A 180 3.91 -3.08 19.13
N ALA A 181 4.74 -3.39 20.12
CA ALA A 181 4.28 -3.50 21.51
C ALA A 181 3.57 -2.24 22.01
N THR A 182 4.10 -1.05 21.67
CA THR A 182 3.49 0.25 22.02
C THR A 182 2.14 0.44 21.33
N GLU A 183 2.02 0.06 20.05
CA GLU A 183 0.74 0.11 19.32
C GLU A 183 -0.30 -0.83 19.94
N THR A 184 0.08 -2.06 20.29
CA THR A 184 -0.80 -3.01 20.98
C THR A 184 -1.25 -2.50 22.35
N GLN A 185 -0.32 -1.94 23.14
CA GLN A 185 -0.66 -1.32 24.44
C GLN A 185 -1.60 -0.13 24.25
N PHE A 186 -1.33 0.73 23.26
CA PHE A 186 -2.20 1.87 22.93
C PHE A 186 -3.61 1.41 22.55
N LEU A 187 -3.74 0.38 21.70
CA LEU A 187 -5.03 -0.17 21.29
C LEU A 187 -5.80 -0.74 22.49
N HIS A 188 -5.13 -1.42 23.42
CA HIS A 188 -5.80 -1.93 24.64
C HIS A 188 -6.32 -0.80 25.54
N ILE A 189 -5.57 0.28 25.69
CA ILE A 189 -6.02 1.47 26.44
C ILE A 189 -7.16 2.17 25.68
N ALA A 190 -7.08 2.28 24.35
CA ALA A 190 -8.12 2.88 23.52
C ALA A 190 -9.43 2.08 23.58
N LYS A 191 -9.37 0.75 23.49
CA LYS A 191 -10.48 -0.17 23.77
C LYS A 191 -11.13 0.15 25.11
N THR A 192 -10.32 0.19 26.17
CA THR A 192 -10.83 0.48 27.52
C THR A 192 -11.48 1.85 27.62
N ALA A 193 -10.95 2.84 26.90
CA ALA A 193 -11.45 4.20 26.90
C ALA A 193 -12.76 4.37 26.11
N VAL A 194 -12.96 3.57 25.05
CA VAL A 194 -14.16 3.63 24.20
C VAL A 194 -15.27 2.72 24.73
N SER A 195 -14.95 1.49 25.11
CA SER A 195 -15.91 0.42 25.39
C SER A 195 -15.90 -0.06 26.85
N GLY A 196 -14.98 0.46 27.68
CA GLY A 196 -14.77 -0.01 29.05
C GLY A 196 -13.88 -1.26 29.11
N GLY A 197 -13.65 -1.76 30.33
CA GLY A 197 -12.79 -2.93 30.58
C GLY A 197 -11.64 -2.63 31.55
N GLU A 198 -10.67 -3.55 31.62
CA GLU A 198 -9.49 -3.43 32.46
C GLU A 198 -8.29 -2.92 31.67
N LEU A 199 -7.49 -2.05 32.31
CA LEU A 199 -6.27 -1.52 31.70
C LEU A 199 -5.12 -2.53 31.73
N PRO A 200 -4.11 -2.38 30.84
CA PRO A 200 -2.92 -3.23 30.86
C PRO A 200 -2.22 -3.19 32.22
N THR A 201 -1.78 -4.35 32.70
CA THR A 201 -1.02 -4.50 33.96
C THR A 201 0.50 -4.40 33.76
N GLU A 202 0.97 -4.34 32.51
CA GLU A 202 2.38 -4.26 32.15
C GLU A 202 2.94 -2.84 32.28
N ALA A 203 4.27 -2.70 32.30
CA ALA A 203 4.92 -1.39 32.26
C ALA A 203 4.64 -0.68 30.93
N VAL A 204 4.15 0.56 31.02
CA VAL A 204 3.73 1.38 29.86
C VAL A 204 4.67 2.57 29.67
N ASP A 205 5.11 2.79 28.43
CA ASP A 205 5.80 4.01 28.02
C ASP A 205 4.77 5.15 27.82
N TRP A 206 4.43 5.83 28.92
CA TRP A 206 3.43 6.91 28.91
C TRP A 206 3.74 8.05 27.94
N PRO A 207 4.99 8.56 27.82
CA PRO A 207 5.34 9.52 26.78
C PRO A 207 4.98 9.06 25.36
N ALA A 208 5.29 7.82 25.00
CA ALA A 208 4.96 7.27 23.69
C ALA A 208 3.44 7.11 23.50
N ILE A 209 2.72 6.60 24.51
CA ILE A 209 1.26 6.44 24.48
C ILE A 209 0.55 7.79 24.32
N PHE A 210 0.92 8.82 25.08
CA PHE A 210 0.27 10.13 24.95
C PHE A 210 0.60 10.82 23.63
N THR A 211 1.81 10.60 23.09
CA THR A 211 2.18 11.08 21.75
C THR A 211 1.28 10.43 20.69
N LEU A 212 1.14 9.11 20.74
CA LEU A 212 0.29 8.35 19.81
C LEU A 212 -1.17 8.76 19.97
N ALA A 213 -1.69 8.84 21.20
CA ALA A 213 -3.07 9.28 21.47
C ALA A 213 -3.37 10.68 20.90
N ASN A 214 -2.41 11.61 20.97
CA ASN A 214 -2.57 12.95 20.40
C ASN A 214 -2.56 12.92 18.87
N GLN A 215 -1.69 12.12 18.25
CA GLN A 215 -1.66 11.89 16.81
C GLN A 215 -2.95 11.23 16.29
N GLN A 216 -3.52 10.35 17.11
CA GLN A 216 -4.79 9.65 16.85
C GLN A 216 -6.03 10.47 17.25
N LYS A 217 -5.87 11.70 17.76
CA LYS A 217 -6.94 12.59 18.26
C LYS A 217 -7.87 11.92 19.30
N LEU A 218 -7.31 11.00 20.07
CA LEU A 218 -7.97 10.29 21.18
C LEU A 218 -7.34 10.63 22.54
N LEU A 219 -6.44 11.63 22.60
CA LEU A 219 -5.74 12.00 23.85
C LEU A 219 -6.70 12.30 25.01
N PRO A 220 -7.77 13.10 24.87
CA PRO A 220 -8.65 13.39 25.99
C PRO A 220 -9.32 12.14 26.56
N ILE A 221 -9.89 11.30 25.71
CA ILE A 221 -10.61 10.09 26.16
C ILE A 221 -9.65 9.07 26.78
N LEU A 222 -8.46 8.85 26.19
CA LEU A 222 -7.45 7.99 26.80
C LEU A 222 -6.99 8.55 28.15
N PHE A 223 -6.71 9.85 28.23
CA PHE A 223 -6.23 10.48 29.46
C PHE A 223 -7.25 10.37 30.60
N GLU A 224 -8.54 10.58 30.30
CA GLU A 224 -9.62 10.43 31.28
C GLU A 224 -9.69 9.03 31.88
N THR A 225 -9.42 8.01 31.06
CA THR A 225 -9.37 6.60 31.50
C THR A 225 -8.14 6.34 32.37
N VAL A 226 -6.94 6.74 31.92
CA VAL A 226 -5.70 6.36 32.61
C VAL A 226 -5.37 7.23 33.83
N ARG A 227 -5.90 8.46 33.92
CA ARG A 227 -5.64 9.36 35.07
C ARG A 227 -6.19 8.84 36.40
N LYS A 228 -7.07 7.83 36.37
CA LYS A 228 -7.68 7.19 37.55
C LYS A 228 -6.81 6.06 38.12
N THR A 229 -5.70 5.73 37.46
CA THR A 229 -4.81 4.63 37.83
C THR A 229 -3.61 5.10 38.67
N PRO A 230 -2.90 4.16 39.34
CA PRO A 230 -1.65 4.47 40.05
C PRO A 230 -0.59 5.13 39.15
N ALA A 231 -0.60 4.85 37.85
CA ALA A 231 0.35 5.41 36.88
C ALA A 231 0.36 6.96 36.88
N ALA A 232 -0.78 7.58 37.18
CA ALA A 232 -0.88 9.04 37.27
C ALA A 232 -0.08 9.62 38.44
N GLY A 233 -0.03 8.90 39.57
CA GLY A 233 0.79 9.26 40.74
C GLY A 233 2.27 8.99 40.49
N GLU A 234 2.58 7.83 39.91
CA GLU A 234 3.95 7.43 39.57
C GLU A 234 4.62 8.36 38.52
N ASN A 235 3.81 8.94 37.63
CA ASN A 235 4.27 9.82 36.55
C ASN A 235 3.71 11.25 36.68
N ALA A 236 3.56 11.74 37.92
CA ALA A 236 2.88 13.00 38.24
C ALA A 236 3.26 14.21 37.37
N PRO A 237 4.55 14.53 37.10
CA PRO A 237 4.92 15.67 36.26
C PRO A 237 4.40 15.56 34.82
N LEU A 238 4.50 14.38 34.22
CA LEU A 238 4.01 14.09 32.87
C LEU A 238 2.49 14.22 32.81
N PHE A 239 1.78 13.55 33.73
CA PHE A 239 0.32 13.60 33.78
C PHE A 239 -0.20 15.02 34.05
N ALA A 240 0.49 15.84 34.85
CA ALA A 240 0.14 17.24 35.04
C ALA A 240 0.34 18.10 33.77
N ALA A 241 1.36 17.83 32.97
CA ALA A 241 1.56 18.48 31.67
C ALA A 241 0.45 18.07 30.68
N ILE A 242 0.20 16.77 30.54
CA ILE A 242 -0.84 16.24 29.65
C ILE A 242 -2.24 16.70 30.08
N LYS A 243 -2.53 16.74 31.38
CA LYS A 243 -3.80 17.28 31.91
C LYS A 243 -4.06 18.70 31.42
N ARG A 244 -3.05 19.58 31.46
CA ARG A 244 -3.18 20.96 30.96
C ARG A 244 -3.49 21.00 29.46
N GLN A 245 -2.84 20.16 28.67
CA GLN A 245 -3.13 20.01 27.24
C GLN A 245 -4.55 19.51 26.99
N VAL A 246 -4.99 18.46 27.70
CA VAL A 246 -6.33 17.88 27.58
C VAL A 246 -7.41 18.89 27.97
N ILE A 247 -7.22 19.63 29.06
CA ILE A 247 -8.14 20.71 29.44
C ILE A 247 -8.26 21.73 28.32
N GLY A 248 -7.15 22.17 27.72
CA GLY A 248 -7.18 23.10 26.59
C GLY A 248 -7.92 22.54 25.37
N GLN A 249 -7.71 21.27 25.02
CA GLN A 249 -8.39 20.61 23.91
C GLN A 249 -9.90 20.48 24.15
N VAL A 250 -10.30 19.99 25.32
CA VAL A 250 -11.72 19.81 25.68
C VAL A 250 -12.42 21.17 25.77
N LEU A 251 -11.82 22.17 26.41
CA LEU A 251 -12.41 23.52 26.45
C LEU A 251 -12.62 24.10 25.05
N ASN A 252 -11.64 23.97 24.15
CA ASN A 252 -11.77 24.43 22.77
C ASN A 252 -12.91 23.68 22.03
N GLN A 253 -13.01 22.36 22.23
CA GLN A 253 -14.08 21.53 21.67
C GLN A 253 -15.47 21.91 22.21
N THR A 254 -15.60 22.16 23.52
CA THR A 254 -16.84 22.61 24.15
C THR A 254 -17.29 23.96 23.59
N VAL A 255 -16.37 24.93 23.49
CA VAL A 255 -16.66 26.26 22.92
C VAL A 255 -17.06 26.12 21.45
N ARG A 256 -16.32 25.36 20.63
CA ARG A 256 -16.68 25.11 19.23
C ARG A 256 -18.07 24.52 19.10
N SER A 257 -18.38 23.48 19.86
CA SER A 257 -19.68 22.80 19.81
C SER A 257 -20.83 23.74 20.18
N ALA A 258 -20.63 24.60 21.17
CA ALA A 258 -21.62 25.60 21.57
C ALA A 258 -21.81 26.69 20.49
N GLU A 259 -20.73 27.24 19.95
CA GLU A 259 -20.78 28.25 18.90
C GLU A 259 -21.37 27.69 17.60
N PHE A 260 -21.05 26.45 17.24
CA PHE A 260 -21.59 25.77 16.07
C PHE A 260 -23.10 25.59 16.22
N THR A 261 -23.56 25.14 17.39
CA THR A 261 -24.99 25.00 17.67
C THR A 261 -25.74 26.33 17.57
N ASP A 262 -25.14 27.43 18.03
CA ASP A 262 -25.74 28.76 17.89
C ASP A 262 -25.79 29.24 16.44
N LEU A 263 -24.69 29.07 15.71
CA LEU A 263 -24.61 29.38 14.28
C LEU A 263 -25.66 28.59 13.49
N TYR A 264 -25.73 27.27 13.72
CA TYR A 264 -26.67 26.38 13.04
C TYR A 264 -28.12 26.80 13.27
N ARG A 265 -28.49 27.14 14.51
CA ARG A 265 -29.83 27.68 14.81
C ARG A 265 -30.15 28.94 14.02
N ARG A 266 -29.18 29.84 13.81
CA ARG A 266 -29.36 31.05 13.00
C ARG A 266 -29.51 30.73 11.51
N LEU A 267 -28.74 29.77 10.98
CA LEU A 267 -28.88 29.31 9.60
C LEU A 267 -30.28 28.73 9.36
N ARG A 268 -30.76 27.87 10.26
CA ARG A 268 -32.13 27.32 10.19
C ARG A 268 -33.20 28.42 10.30
N ALA A 269 -33.03 29.40 11.19
CA ALA A 269 -33.94 30.54 11.31
C ALA A 269 -33.97 31.44 10.07
N ALA A 270 -32.89 31.46 9.27
CA ALA A 270 -32.82 32.13 7.98
C ALA A 270 -33.48 31.32 6.84
N GLY A 271 -34.09 30.17 7.15
CA GLY A 271 -34.75 29.30 6.17
C GLY A 271 -33.79 28.41 5.35
N LEU A 272 -32.53 28.29 5.78
CA LEU A 272 -31.54 27.41 5.13
C LEU A 272 -31.60 26.00 5.72
N HIS A 273 -31.25 24.99 4.93
CA HIS A 273 -31.32 23.57 5.24
C HIS A 273 -29.96 22.87 5.17
N PRO A 274 -28.91 23.37 5.85
CA PRO A 274 -27.63 22.67 5.89
C PRO A 274 -27.76 21.34 6.65
N VAL A 275 -27.30 20.26 6.04
CA VAL A 275 -27.22 18.92 6.60
C VAL A 275 -25.89 18.77 7.33
N VAL A 276 -25.93 18.56 8.65
CA VAL A 276 -24.74 18.29 9.44
C VAL A 276 -24.23 16.88 9.16
N VAL A 277 -22.95 16.77 8.86
CA VAL A 277 -22.26 15.50 8.65
C VAL A 277 -21.12 15.35 9.64
N LYS A 278 -20.83 14.11 10.08
CA LYS A 278 -19.74 13.77 11.00
C LYS A 278 -19.72 14.63 12.30
N GLY A 279 -18.52 14.90 12.81
CA GLY A 279 -18.27 15.89 13.86
C GLY A 279 -19.15 15.75 15.10
N GLN A 280 -20.07 16.70 15.25
CA GLN A 280 -20.99 16.83 16.37
C GLN A 280 -21.96 15.64 16.52
N LEU A 281 -22.27 14.95 15.42
CA LEU A 281 -23.14 13.78 15.42
C LEU A 281 -22.41 12.51 15.85
N CYS A 282 -21.13 12.38 15.53
CA CYS A 282 -20.30 11.27 16.02
C CYS A 282 -19.95 11.47 17.49
N SER A 283 -19.66 12.70 17.92
CA SER A 283 -19.17 12.97 19.28
C SER A 283 -20.13 12.49 20.38
N ARG A 284 -21.44 12.55 20.16
CA ARG A 284 -22.44 12.09 21.14
C ARG A 284 -22.43 10.57 21.38
N LEU A 285 -21.84 9.79 20.49
CA LEU A 285 -21.74 8.34 20.63
C LEU A 285 -20.54 7.92 21.48
N TYR A 286 -19.63 8.86 21.78
CA TYR A 286 -18.50 8.60 22.67
C TYR A 286 -18.94 8.69 24.14
N PRO A 287 -18.27 7.96 25.06
CA PRO A 287 -18.56 8.01 26.50
C PRO A 287 -18.59 9.43 27.09
N LEU A 288 -17.75 10.32 26.58
CA LEU A 288 -17.75 11.75 26.91
C LEU A 288 -17.71 12.57 25.62
N ARG A 289 -18.79 13.28 25.33
CA ARG A 289 -19.01 14.00 24.07
C ARG A 289 -17.83 14.90 23.66
N ASP A 290 -17.41 15.80 24.55
CA ASP A 290 -16.37 16.79 24.24
C ASP A 290 -14.95 16.21 24.24
N HIS A 291 -14.79 14.90 24.48
CA HIS A 291 -13.49 14.22 24.38
C HIS A 291 -13.22 13.71 22.96
N ARG A 292 -14.23 13.69 22.08
CA ARG A 292 -14.06 13.49 20.64
C ARG A 292 -13.68 14.82 20.00
N ILE A 293 -12.38 15.04 19.81
CA ILE A 293 -11.86 16.30 19.24
C ILE A 293 -12.12 16.34 17.73
N SER A 294 -12.80 17.38 17.27
CA SER A 294 -12.91 17.77 15.86
C SER A 294 -11.81 18.77 15.48
N ALA A 295 -11.58 19.02 14.20
CA ALA A 295 -10.83 20.20 13.73
C ALA A 295 -11.74 21.21 13.02
N ASP A 296 -12.86 20.71 12.53
CA ASP A 296 -13.78 21.24 11.55
C ASP A 296 -15.20 20.76 11.90
N ASP A 297 -16.21 21.50 11.44
CA ASP A 297 -17.61 21.09 11.41
C ASP A 297 -18.14 21.20 9.98
N ASP A 298 -18.76 20.15 9.49
CA ASP A 298 -19.10 19.99 8.08
C ASP A 298 -20.60 20.15 7.85
N LEU A 299 -20.92 20.96 6.86
CA LEU A 299 -22.28 21.23 6.43
C LEU A 299 -22.41 20.88 4.95
N PHE A 300 -23.26 19.92 4.62
CA PHE A 300 -23.68 19.66 3.25
C PHE A 300 -24.92 20.50 2.94
N ILE A 301 -24.83 21.38 1.95
CA ILE A 301 -25.90 22.33 1.62
C ILE A 301 -26.55 21.98 0.27
N PRO A 302 -27.89 22.06 0.15
CA PRO A 302 -28.52 21.98 -1.15
C PRO A 302 -27.95 23.01 -2.12
N GLU A 303 -27.71 22.61 -3.36
CA GLU A 303 -27.06 23.43 -4.39
C GLU A 303 -27.74 24.81 -4.56
N GLY A 304 -29.07 24.86 -4.52
CA GLY A 304 -29.84 26.10 -4.63
C GLY A 304 -29.70 27.06 -3.45
N GLU A 305 -29.20 26.59 -2.31
CA GLU A 305 -29.05 27.38 -1.09
C GLU A 305 -27.60 27.82 -0.82
N PHE A 306 -26.62 27.34 -1.59
CA PHE A 306 -25.20 27.56 -1.33
C PHE A 306 -24.84 29.03 -1.14
N PHE A 307 -25.21 29.90 -2.10
CA PHE A 307 -24.90 31.33 -2.00
C PHE A 307 -25.65 32.05 -0.87
N ALA A 308 -26.89 31.63 -0.57
CA ALA A 308 -27.61 32.17 0.57
C ALA A 308 -26.95 31.76 1.89
N CYS A 309 -26.45 30.53 1.98
CA CYS A 309 -25.68 30.05 3.12
C CYS A 309 -24.32 30.75 3.23
N HIS A 310 -23.63 30.99 2.12
CA HIS A 310 -22.40 31.79 2.08
C HIS A 310 -22.61 33.17 2.71
N GLU A 311 -23.62 33.91 2.25
CA GLU A 311 -23.95 35.23 2.79
C GLU A 311 -24.35 35.17 4.26
N ALA A 312 -25.10 34.14 4.68
CA ALA A 312 -25.48 33.96 6.07
C ALA A 312 -24.25 33.67 6.97
N LEU A 313 -23.26 32.91 6.50
CA LEU A 313 -22.00 32.69 7.22
C LEU A 313 -21.21 34.00 7.36
N LEU A 314 -21.10 34.78 6.28
CA LEU A 314 -20.44 36.11 6.33
C LEU A 314 -21.15 37.05 7.31
N ALA A 315 -22.48 37.10 7.28
CA ALA A 315 -23.29 37.91 8.20
C ALA A 315 -23.12 37.50 9.68
N ASN A 316 -22.72 36.25 9.95
CA ASN A 316 -22.41 35.76 11.29
C ASN A 316 -20.93 35.94 11.69
N GLY A 317 -20.17 36.71 10.88
CA GLY A 317 -18.80 37.11 11.16
C GLY A 317 -17.75 36.06 10.79
N LEU A 318 -18.12 35.06 9.98
CA LEU A 318 -17.15 34.15 9.38
C LEU A 318 -16.56 34.76 8.10
N THR A 319 -15.37 34.32 7.74
CA THR A 319 -14.64 34.75 6.53
C THR A 319 -14.05 33.55 5.81
N THR A 320 -13.89 33.66 4.49
CA THR A 320 -13.21 32.65 3.67
C THR A 320 -12.09 33.30 2.85
N ASP A 321 -11.01 32.55 2.63
CA ASP A 321 -9.93 32.95 1.73
C ASP A 321 -10.20 32.55 0.26
N THR A 322 -11.33 31.89 0.00
CA THR A 322 -11.74 31.45 -1.35
C THR A 322 -12.14 32.66 -2.19
N PRO A 323 -11.51 32.89 -3.36
CA PRO A 323 -11.87 33.99 -4.25
C PRO A 323 -13.33 33.92 -4.72
N ALA A 324 -13.98 35.08 -4.84
CA ALA A 324 -15.40 35.14 -5.21
C ALA A 324 -15.70 34.51 -6.57
N ASP A 325 -14.77 34.60 -7.52
CA ASP A 325 -14.87 33.99 -8.85
C ASP A 325 -14.68 32.47 -8.85
N GLU A 326 -14.11 31.91 -7.77
CA GLU A 326 -13.90 30.46 -7.61
C GLU A 326 -15.04 29.77 -6.83
N LEU A 327 -15.85 30.52 -6.06
CA LEU A 327 -16.94 29.97 -5.23
C LEU A 327 -17.92 29.07 -6.02
N SER A 328 -18.29 29.48 -7.24
CA SER A 328 -19.24 28.75 -8.07
C SER A 328 -18.70 27.41 -8.62
N ALA A 329 -17.38 27.22 -8.62
CA ALA A 329 -16.74 25.99 -9.11
C ALA A 329 -16.18 25.12 -7.98
N ALA A 330 -16.18 25.61 -6.74
CA ALA A 330 -15.69 24.88 -5.58
C ALA A 330 -16.71 23.83 -5.12
N ASP A 331 -16.24 22.60 -4.87
CA ASP A 331 -17.04 21.54 -4.23
C ASP A 331 -17.24 21.81 -2.73
N GLU A 332 -16.26 22.46 -2.09
CA GLU A 332 -16.23 22.78 -0.67
C GLU A 332 -15.59 24.16 -0.48
N VAL A 333 -16.12 24.94 0.47
CA VAL A 333 -15.53 26.22 0.90
C VAL A 333 -15.37 26.25 2.42
N SER A 334 -14.14 26.51 2.87
CA SER A 334 -13.84 26.63 4.29
C SER A 334 -14.08 28.06 4.81
N TYR A 335 -14.66 28.18 6.00
CA TYR A 335 -14.94 29.42 6.69
C TYR A 335 -14.38 29.41 8.10
N THR A 336 -13.76 30.51 8.51
CA THR A 336 -13.20 30.68 9.86
C THR A 336 -13.73 31.94 10.51
N LYS A 337 -13.70 31.99 11.84
CA LYS A 337 -14.09 33.17 12.60
C LYS A 337 -12.92 33.65 13.45
N LYS A 338 -12.60 34.94 13.35
CA LYS A 338 -11.51 35.54 14.14
C LYS A 338 -11.79 35.39 15.64
N ASP A 339 -10.77 35.02 16.40
CA ASP A 339 -10.81 34.82 17.86
C ASP A 339 -11.84 33.77 18.32
N SER A 340 -12.20 32.83 17.44
CA SER A 340 -13.14 31.74 17.68
C SER A 340 -12.56 30.40 17.20
N PRO A 341 -12.91 29.27 17.85
CA PRO A 341 -12.52 27.95 17.39
C PRO A 341 -13.37 27.42 16.23
N LEU A 342 -14.36 28.17 15.74
CA LEU A 342 -15.20 27.75 14.62
C LEU A 342 -14.40 27.63 13.32
N TYR A 343 -14.55 26.47 12.70
CA TYR A 343 -14.05 26.16 11.37
C TYR A 343 -15.16 25.37 10.66
N ILE A 344 -15.78 25.97 9.65
CA ILE A 344 -16.90 25.36 8.92
C ILE A 344 -16.42 24.98 7.53
N GLU A 345 -16.59 23.71 7.16
CA GLU A 345 -16.47 23.27 5.77
C GLU A 345 -17.88 23.20 5.17
N LEU A 346 -18.18 24.11 4.24
CA LEU A 346 -19.47 24.15 3.53
C LEU A 346 -19.34 23.39 2.22
N HIS A 347 -19.94 22.21 2.16
CA HIS A 347 -19.89 21.26 1.05
C HIS A 347 -21.10 21.43 0.14
N ARG A 348 -20.86 21.66 -1.15
CA ARG A 348 -21.84 21.48 -2.24
C ARG A 348 -21.81 20.05 -2.78
N HIS A 349 -20.64 19.43 -2.72
CA HIS A 349 -20.42 18.02 -2.95
C HIS A 349 -19.56 17.48 -1.80
N LEU A 350 -19.89 16.28 -1.30
CA LEU A 350 -19.21 15.67 -0.16
C LEU A 350 -17.82 15.12 -0.52
N PHE A 351 -17.62 14.84 -1.81
CA PHE A 351 -16.37 14.36 -2.38
C PHE A 351 -15.94 15.30 -3.52
N ASP A 352 -14.62 15.49 -3.69
CA ASP A 352 -14.05 16.39 -4.70
C ASP A 352 -14.32 15.82 -6.10
N SER A 353 -15.11 16.53 -6.91
CA SER A 353 -15.57 16.12 -8.23
C SER A 353 -14.43 15.91 -9.23
N ALA A 354 -13.30 16.61 -9.07
CA ALA A 354 -12.13 16.49 -9.95
C ALA A 354 -11.20 15.35 -9.53
N GLU A 355 -11.18 15.00 -8.24
CA GLU A 355 -10.36 13.91 -7.72
C GLU A 355 -11.10 12.56 -7.68
N ASP A 356 -12.43 12.60 -7.56
CA ASP A 356 -13.35 11.47 -7.44
C ASP A 356 -14.00 11.01 -8.76
N ALA A 357 -13.51 11.52 -9.90
CA ALA A 357 -14.03 11.23 -11.24
C ALA A 357 -13.91 9.74 -11.69
N HIS A 358 -13.65 8.80 -10.78
CA HIS A 358 -13.50 7.37 -11.08
C HIS A 358 -14.46 6.47 -10.30
N ASP A 359 -14.75 6.79 -9.04
CA ASP A 359 -15.67 6.00 -8.21
C ASP A 359 -17.05 6.70 -8.04
N GLU A 360 -17.20 7.97 -8.49
CA GLU A 360 -18.46 8.74 -8.48
C GLU A 360 -19.19 8.75 -7.12
N LEU A 361 -18.46 8.87 -6.00
CA LEU A 361 -18.99 8.66 -4.64
C LEU A 361 -20.17 9.60 -4.31
N ASN A 362 -20.17 10.82 -4.86
CA ASN A 362 -21.27 11.78 -4.68
C ASN A 362 -22.64 11.23 -5.15
N HIS A 363 -22.69 10.25 -6.05
CA HIS A 363 -23.95 9.73 -6.59
C HIS A 363 -24.85 9.08 -5.51
N PHE A 364 -24.28 8.62 -4.39
CA PHE A 364 -25.02 8.03 -3.28
C PHE A 364 -25.78 9.09 -2.46
N PHE A 365 -25.50 10.37 -2.69
CA PHE A 365 -25.87 11.49 -1.83
C PHE A 365 -26.70 12.57 -2.55
N VAL A 366 -27.14 12.32 -3.79
CA VAL A 366 -27.88 13.30 -4.61
C VAL A 366 -29.31 13.56 -4.11
N ASP A 367 -29.97 12.54 -3.54
CA ASP A 367 -31.37 12.60 -3.11
C ASP A 367 -31.53 12.18 -1.64
N ILE A 368 -30.66 12.68 -0.76
CA ILE A 368 -30.78 12.43 0.68
C ILE A 368 -32.07 13.08 1.18
N ALA A 369 -32.90 12.31 1.90
CA ALA A 369 -34.00 12.83 2.69
C ALA A 369 -33.52 13.09 4.13
N PRO A 370 -33.18 14.33 4.51
CA PRO A 370 -32.57 14.58 5.82
C PRO A 370 -33.58 14.34 6.94
N VAL A 371 -33.09 13.88 8.08
CA VAL A 371 -33.85 13.66 9.31
C VAL A 371 -33.39 14.63 10.39
N GLU A 372 -34.30 15.01 11.29
CA GLU A 372 -33.98 15.87 12.44
C GLU A 372 -33.47 15.02 13.61
N VAL A 373 -32.30 15.37 14.12
CA VAL A 373 -31.65 14.68 15.22
C VAL A 373 -30.96 15.70 16.12
N ASP A 374 -31.39 15.77 17.39
CA ASP A 374 -30.87 16.73 18.39
C ASP A 374 -30.89 18.21 17.93
N GLY A 375 -31.84 18.57 17.06
CA GLY A 375 -31.99 19.92 16.50
C GLY A 375 -31.11 20.19 15.27
N PHE A 376 -30.53 19.14 14.67
CA PHE A 376 -29.78 19.21 13.42
C PHE A 376 -30.47 18.38 12.33
N LEU A 377 -30.58 18.94 11.13
CA LEU A 377 -30.78 18.14 9.94
C LEU A 377 -29.52 17.31 9.70
N THR A 378 -29.70 16.01 9.52
CA THR A 378 -28.62 15.07 9.19
C THR A 378 -29.08 14.04 8.17
N MET A 379 -28.14 13.32 7.59
CA MET A 379 -28.44 12.16 6.75
C MET A 379 -29.14 11.07 7.57
N PRO A 380 -30.03 10.27 6.97
CA PRO A 380 -30.51 9.06 7.63
C PRO A 380 -29.33 8.15 8.04
N PRO A 381 -29.47 7.34 9.10
CA PRO A 381 -28.32 6.63 9.67
C PRO A 381 -27.57 5.70 8.71
N HIS A 382 -28.26 5.10 7.74
CA HIS A 382 -27.66 4.28 6.71
C HIS A 382 -26.72 5.10 5.80
N GLU A 383 -27.21 6.18 5.21
CA GLU A 383 -26.43 7.08 4.36
C GLU A 383 -25.28 7.73 5.15
N HIS A 384 -25.50 8.06 6.44
CA HIS A 384 -24.45 8.61 7.28
C HIS A 384 -23.32 7.59 7.53
N LEU A 385 -23.65 6.32 7.79
CA LEU A 385 -22.64 5.26 7.95
C LEU A 385 -21.84 5.07 6.65
N LEU A 386 -22.53 5.04 5.51
CA LEU A 386 -21.89 4.99 4.19
C LEU A 386 -20.94 6.18 4.02
N TYR A 387 -21.36 7.40 4.37
CA TYR A 387 -20.52 8.59 4.31
C TYR A 387 -19.27 8.46 5.18
N LEU A 388 -19.39 7.98 6.44
CA LEU A 388 -18.22 7.77 7.32
C LEU A 388 -17.21 6.78 6.72
N ILE A 389 -17.70 5.69 6.14
CA ILE A 389 -16.87 4.67 5.48
C ILE A 389 -16.19 5.25 4.25
N LEU A 390 -16.95 5.88 3.35
CA LEU A 390 -16.42 6.41 2.10
C LEU A 390 -15.47 7.59 2.33
N HIS A 391 -15.74 8.43 3.33
CA HIS A 391 -14.84 9.50 3.75
C HIS A 391 -13.52 8.93 4.32
N ALA A 392 -13.59 7.88 5.16
CA ALA A 392 -12.39 7.21 5.65
C ALA A 392 -11.63 6.50 4.51
N TYR A 393 -12.34 5.85 3.58
CA TYR A 393 -11.77 5.22 2.38
C TYR A 393 -11.06 6.24 1.50
N LYS A 394 -11.69 7.39 1.21
CA LYS A 394 -11.10 8.54 0.53
C LYS A 394 -9.77 8.87 1.21
N HIS A 395 -9.79 9.26 2.48
CA HIS A 395 -8.55 9.64 3.19
C HIS A 395 -7.51 8.53 3.21
N PHE A 396 -7.90 7.26 3.35
CA PHE A 396 -6.98 6.12 3.27
C PHE A 396 -6.32 6.02 1.88
N VAL A 397 -7.03 6.36 0.81
CA VAL A 397 -6.48 6.44 -0.55
C VAL A 397 -5.53 7.63 -0.72
N TYR A 398 -5.91 8.80 -0.21
CA TYR A 398 -5.13 10.03 -0.38
C TYR A 398 -4.00 10.15 0.64
N SER A 399 -4.31 10.47 1.90
CA SER A 399 -3.37 10.96 2.90
C SER A 399 -3.04 9.90 3.97
N GLY A 400 -4.04 9.21 4.47
CA GLY A 400 -4.03 8.22 5.56
C GLY A 400 -5.19 8.49 6.53
N ILE A 401 -5.50 7.52 7.38
CA ILE A 401 -6.54 7.63 8.44
C ILE A 401 -5.95 7.29 9.80
N GLY A 402 -6.66 7.62 10.88
CA GLY A 402 -6.29 7.21 12.23
C GLY A 402 -7.35 6.36 12.91
N LEU A 403 -7.07 5.96 14.15
CA LEU A 403 -7.94 5.11 14.96
C LEU A 403 -9.30 5.75 15.22
N ARG A 404 -9.37 7.09 15.29
CA ARG A 404 -10.64 7.83 15.49
C ARG A 404 -11.67 7.53 14.42
N GLN A 405 -11.27 7.35 13.15
CA GLN A 405 -12.20 7.00 12.08
C GLN A 405 -12.83 5.62 12.31
N PHE A 406 -12.07 4.64 12.82
CA PHE A 406 -12.61 3.33 13.19
C PHE A 406 -13.54 3.41 14.41
N CYS A 407 -13.24 4.28 15.39
CA CYS A 407 -14.16 4.56 16.49
C CYS A 407 -15.48 5.17 15.98
N ASP A 408 -15.42 6.19 15.12
CA ASP A 408 -16.62 6.84 14.57
C ASP A 408 -17.49 5.84 13.78
N ILE A 409 -16.89 5.01 12.92
CA ILE A 409 -17.60 3.97 12.15
C ILE A 409 -18.21 2.92 13.07
N GLY A 410 -17.43 2.40 14.02
CA GLY A 410 -17.88 1.34 14.94
C GLY A 410 -19.01 1.79 15.86
N LEU A 411 -18.85 2.96 16.50
CA LEU A 411 -19.86 3.51 17.40
C LEU A 411 -21.16 3.84 16.65
N TRP A 412 -21.06 4.32 15.41
CA TRP A 412 -22.24 4.55 14.56
C TRP A 412 -22.93 3.25 14.18
N ALA A 413 -22.16 2.24 13.76
CA ALA A 413 -22.65 0.90 13.44
C ALA A 413 -23.38 0.27 14.65
N GLN A 414 -22.83 0.43 15.86
CA GLN A 414 -23.46 -0.05 17.09
C GLN A 414 -24.76 0.70 17.40
N ALA A 415 -24.71 2.03 17.43
CA ALA A 415 -25.85 2.86 17.86
C ALA A 415 -27.05 2.79 16.89
N TYR A 416 -26.78 2.60 15.60
CA TYR A 416 -27.79 2.64 14.55
C TYR A 416 -28.00 1.30 13.84
N HIS A 417 -27.48 0.20 14.40
CA HIS A 417 -27.46 -1.13 13.79
C HIS A 417 -28.78 -1.50 13.07
N ASP A 418 -29.92 -1.35 13.74
CA ASP A 418 -31.24 -1.75 13.23
C ASP A 418 -31.81 -0.82 12.14
N GLN A 419 -31.14 0.31 11.90
CA GLN A 419 -31.47 1.30 10.86
C GLN A 419 -30.52 1.19 9.65
N ILE A 420 -29.59 0.23 9.66
CA ILE A 420 -28.67 -0.02 8.56
C ILE A 420 -29.18 -1.19 7.72
N ASP A 421 -29.46 -0.93 6.45
CA ASP A 421 -29.54 -2.01 5.46
C ASP A 421 -28.12 -2.51 5.13
N TRP A 422 -27.68 -3.56 5.83
CA TRP A 422 -26.32 -4.09 5.73
C TRP A 422 -25.98 -4.70 4.37
N GLN A 423 -26.98 -5.22 3.63
CA GLN A 423 -26.77 -5.75 2.29
C GLN A 423 -26.60 -4.60 1.30
N ARG A 424 -27.48 -3.60 1.34
CA ARG A 424 -27.36 -2.39 0.51
C ARG A 424 -26.04 -1.67 0.77
N LEU A 425 -25.63 -1.56 2.03
CA LEU A 425 -24.36 -0.93 2.40
C LEU A 425 -23.18 -1.65 1.77
N HIS A 426 -23.19 -2.99 1.79
CA HIS A 426 -22.14 -3.79 1.18
C HIS A 426 -22.10 -3.59 -0.33
N ASP A 427 -23.25 -3.62 -1.00
CA ASP A 427 -23.34 -3.46 -2.46
C ASP A 427 -22.87 -2.06 -2.89
N GLN A 428 -23.22 -1.01 -2.13
CA GLN A 428 -22.72 0.34 -2.35
C GLN A 428 -21.20 0.39 -2.19
N CYS A 429 -20.63 -0.13 -1.10
CA CYS A 429 -19.19 -0.19 -0.91
C CYS A 429 -18.48 -1.04 -1.99
N ALA A 430 -19.08 -2.15 -2.43
CA ALA A 430 -18.50 -3.03 -3.44
C ALA A 430 -18.45 -2.35 -4.81
N SER A 431 -19.48 -1.59 -5.17
CA SER A 431 -19.55 -0.87 -6.45
C SER A 431 -18.43 0.16 -6.64
N VAL A 432 -17.80 0.60 -5.54
CA VAL A 432 -16.70 1.57 -5.52
C VAL A 432 -15.41 1.01 -4.90
N HIS A 433 -15.28 -0.33 -4.85
CA HIS A 433 -14.09 -1.04 -4.35
C HIS A 433 -13.73 -0.75 -2.88
N ALA A 434 -14.69 -0.28 -2.09
CA ALA A 434 -14.54 0.01 -0.67
C ALA A 434 -14.97 -1.15 0.25
N ALA A 435 -15.59 -2.22 -0.27
CA ALA A 435 -16.15 -3.30 0.55
C ALA A 435 -15.12 -3.98 1.47
N THR A 436 -13.95 -4.36 0.96
CA THR A 436 -12.90 -5.00 1.76
C THR A 436 -12.31 -4.05 2.81
N PHE A 437 -12.17 -2.76 2.47
CA PHE A 437 -11.76 -1.72 3.42
C PHE A 437 -12.80 -1.53 4.54
N ALA A 438 -14.09 -1.50 4.19
CA ALA A 438 -15.18 -1.38 5.14
C ALA A 438 -15.28 -2.61 6.07
N ALA A 439 -15.14 -3.82 5.53
CA ALA A 439 -15.05 -5.04 6.32
C ALA A 439 -13.86 -5.00 7.30
N ALA A 440 -12.69 -4.54 6.85
CA ALA A 440 -11.54 -4.34 7.71
C ALA A 440 -11.81 -3.31 8.83
N ALA A 441 -12.47 -2.19 8.51
CA ALA A 441 -12.84 -1.17 9.48
C ALA A 441 -13.80 -1.71 10.56
N PHE A 442 -14.82 -2.47 10.17
CA PHE A 442 -15.74 -3.13 11.11
C PHE A 442 -15.01 -4.16 11.98
N ARG A 443 -14.14 -4.98 11.40
CA ARG A 443 -13.34 -5.97 12.14
C ARG A 443 -12.38 -5.30 13.13
N ILE A 444 -11.76 -4.16 12.76
CA ILE A 444 -10.94 -3.36 13.68
C ILE A 444 -11.77 -2.85 14.86
N ALA A 445 -12.95 -2.27 14.57
CA ALA A 445 -13.85 -1.75 15.60
C ALA A 445 -14.28 -2.85 16.59
N ARG A 446 -14.64 -4.04 16.11
CA ARG A 446 -15.04 -5.15 16.97
C ARG A 446 -13.86 -5.78 17.73
N THR A 447 -12.74 -6.01 17.05
CA THR A 447 -11.63 -6.81 17.61
C THR A 447 -10.69 -5.99 18.50
N TYR A 448 -10.32 -4.78 18.06
CA TYR A 448 -9.31 -3.95 18.73
C TYR A 448 -9.91 -2.82 19.57
N LEU A 449 -11.16 -2.44 19.32
CA LEU A 449 -11.87 -1.42 20.12
C LEU A 449 -13.01 -2.00 20.96
N ASP A 450 -13.38 -3.28 20.76
CA ASP A 450 -14.44 -3.97 21.52
C ASP A 450 -15.81 -3.31 21.40
N ILE A 451 -16.08 -2.66 20.27
CA ILE A 451 -17.37 -2.05 20.02
C ILE A 451 -18.33 -3.16 19.62
N ASP A 452 -19.25 -3.49 20.52
CA ASP A 452 -20.13 -4.65 20.41
C ASP A 452 -21.34 -4.37 19.52
N PHE A 453 -21.30 -4.90 18.31
CA PHE A 453 -22.44 -4.96 17.40
C PHE A 453 -22.40 -6.27 16.60
N ASP A 454 -23.58 -6.76 16.23
CA ASP A 454 -23.70 -7.92 15.34
C ASP A 454 -23.30 -7.50 13.91
N LEU A 455 -22.45 -8.30 13.27
CA LEU A 455 -21.97 -8.01 11.93
C LEU A 455 -22.43 -9.15 11.02
N PRO A 456 -23.32 -8.90 10.04
CA PRO A 456 -23.85 -9.96 9.19
C PRO A 456 -22.74 -10.72 8.46
N GLY A 457 -22.91 -12.03 8.27
CA GLY A 457 -21.87 -12.93 7.73
C GLY A 457 -21.31 -12.53 6.36
N LEU A 458 -22.02 -11.71 5.59
CA LEU A 458 -21.52 -11.13 4.33
C LEU A 458 -20.32 -10.19 4.53
N TRP A 459 -20.13 -9.66 5.74
CA TRP A 459 -19.01 -8.82 6.15
C TRP A 459 -17.95 -9.58 6.96
N ASP A 460 -18.22 -10.84 7.33
CA ASP A 460 -17.34 -11.70 8.15
C ASP A 460 -16.25 -12.39 7.30
N GLY A 461 -15.62 -11.62 6.43
CA GLY A 461 -14.49 -12.09 5.62
C GLY A 461 -13.21 -12.18 6.45
N ASP A 462 -12.35 -13.15 6.16
CA ASP A 462 -11.02 -13.26 6.78
C ASP A 462 -10.02 -12.23 6.18
N VAL A 463 -10.32 -10.96 6.40
CA VAL A 463 -9.48 -9.84 5.97
C VAL A 463 -8.42 -9.56 7.03
N ASP A 464 -7.14 -9.67 6.68
CA ASP A 464 -6.05 -9.27 7.57
C ASP A 464 -6.07 -7.75 7.84
N VAL A 465 -6.31 -7.37 9.09
CA VAL A 465 -6.52 -5.98 9.50
C VAL A 465 -5.28 -5.32 10.08
N GLU A 466 -4.27 -6.09 10.51
CA GLU A 466 -3.08 -5.53 11.15
C GLU A 466 -2.32 -4.56 10.26
N PRO A 467 -2.14 -4.81 8.94
CA PRO A 467 -1.43 -3.89 8.07
C PRO A 467 -2.12 -2.51 7.94
N LEU A 468 -3.45 -2.49 7.85
CA LEU A 468 -4.24 -1.24 7.85
C LEU A 468 -4.14 -0.52 9.19
N LEU A 469 -4.25 -1.27 10.29
CA LEU A 469 -4.19 -0.70 11.63
C LEU A 469 -2.82 -0.10 11.93
N HIS A 470 -1.74 -0.79 11.57
CA HIS A 470 -0.38 -0.28 11.68
C HIS A 470 -0.16 0.96 10.80
N ASP A 471 -0.63 0.98 9.55
CA ASP A 471 -0.54 2.19 8.70
C ASP A 471 -1.29 3.38 9.33
N ALA A 472 -2.47 3.14 9.91
CA ALA A 472 -3.24 4.17 10.58
C ALA A 472 -2.56 4.71 11.85
N LEU A 473 -1.99 3.83 12.66
CA LEU A 473 -1.28 4.20 13.89
C LEU A 473 -0.01 5.01 13.59
N CYS A 474 0.75 4.59 12.59
CA CYS A 474 1.92 5.33 12.13
C CYS A 474 1.56 6.61 11.35
N GLY A 475 0.37 6.67 10.74
CA GLY A 475 -0.14 7.77 9.92
C GLY A 475 -0.66 8.98 10.71
N GLY A 476 -1.32 8.71 11.83
CA GLY A 476 -2.11 9.72 12.55
C GLY A 476 -3.43 10.02 11.82
N VAL A 477 -4.35 10.73 12.47
CA VAL A 477 -5.74 10.95 11.97
C VAL A 477 -5.82 11.53 10.57
N TYR A 478 -4.83 12.32 10.16
CA TYR A 478 -4.77 12.99 8.87
C TYR A 478 -3.71 12.40 7.92
N GLY A 479 -3.08 11.29 8.30
CA GLY A 479 -2.01 10.66 7.51
C GLY A 479 -0.77 11.54 7.33
N SER A 480 -0.60 12.58 8.13
CA SER A 480 0.42 13.63 7.95
C SER A 480 1.49 13.66 9.04
N ASN A 481 1.59 12.61 9.86
CA ASN A 481 2.60 12.50 10.93
C ASN A 481 4.06 12.58 10.44
N SER A 482 4.31 12.45 9.13
CA SER A 482 5.62 12.66 8.51
C SER A 482 5.49 13.33 7.14
N TYR A 483 6.44 14.20 6.81
CA TYR A 483 6.59 14.74 5.45
C TYR A 483 6.73 13.64 4.40
N THR A 484 7.33 12.50 4.75
CA THR A 484 7.42 11.32 3.89
C THR A 484 6.03 10.83 3.45
N ARG A 485 5.02 10.87 4.35
CA ARG A 485 3.64 10.51 4.05
C ARG A 485 2.96 11.49 3.10
N LEU A 486 3.10 12.80 3.36
CA LEU A 486 2.56 13.87 2.52
C LEU A 486 3.02 13.79 1.06
N HIS A 487 4.18 13.17 0.80
CA HIS A 487 4.71 12.97 -0.55
C HIS A 487 4.34 11.60 -1.14
N SER A 488 4.23 10.57 -0.29
CA SER A 488 3.77 9.25 -0.70
C SER A 488 2.31 9.25 -1.18
N SER A 489 1.47 10.10 -0.61
CA SER A 489 0.04 10.26 -0.96
C SER A 489 -0.16 10.49 -2.45
N THR A 490 0.64 11.38 -3.05
CA THR A 490 0.54 11.70 -4.49
C THR A 490 0.92 10.50 -5.35
N VAL A 491 1.94 9.71 -4.96
CA VAL A 491 2.31 8.48 -5.70
C VAL A 491 1.16 7.48 -5.65
N THR A 492 0.63 7.28 -4.45
CA THR A 492 -0.39 6.28 -4.13
C THR A 492 -1.71 6.60 -4.86
N LEU A 493 -2.15 7.86 -4.81
CA LEU A 493 -3.29 8.35 -5.57
C LEU A 493 -3.15 8.09 -7.08
N ASN A 494 -1.99 8.43 -7.66
CA ASN A 494 -1.77 8.20 -9.08
C ASN A 494 -1.80 6.71 -9.45
N ALA A 495 -1.42 5.82 -8.54
CA ALA A 495 -1.51 4.38 -8.75
C ALA A 495 -2.96 3.90 -8.76
N VAL A 496 -3.81 4.40 -7.84
CA VAL A 496 -5.25 4.12 -7.83
C VAL A 496 -5.91 4.65 -9.11
N LYS A 497 -5.66 5.91 -9.48
CA LYS A 497 -6.18 6.50 -10.72
C LYS A 497 -5.77 5.71 -11.97
N ALA A 498 -4.52 5.25 -12.03
CA ALA A 498 -4.04 4.42 -13.12
C ALA A 498 -4.69 3.03 -13.16
N SER A 499 -5.05 2.46 -12.00
CA SER A 499 -5.79 1.19 -11.93
C SER A 499 -7.18 1.34 -12.55
N ARG A 500 -7.91 2.39 -12.16
CA ARG A 500 -9.28 2.65 -12.64
C ARG A 500 -9.36 2.98 -14.13
N THR A 501 -8.40 3.75 -14.64
CA THR A 501 -8.37 4.20 -16.04
C THR A 501 -7.67 3.23 -17.00
N GLY A 502 -7.00 2.19 -16.49
CA GLY A 502 -6.15 1.30 -17.27
C GLY A 502 -4.83 1.94 -17.74
N GLU A 503 -4.53 3.18 -17.35
CA GLU A 503 -3.27 3.85 -17.67
C GLU A 503 -2.05 3.17 -17.00
N LYS A 504 -0.84 3.43 -17.52
CA LYS A 504 0.40 3.03 -16.84
C LYS A 504 0.73 4.06 -15.77
N SER A 505 0.79 3.64 -14.50
CA SER A 505 1.33 4.48 -13.42
C SER A 505 2.83 4.72 -13.66
N SER A 506 3.27 5.97 -13.46
CA SER A 506 4.68 6.34 -13.62
C SER A 506 5.11 7.21 -12.45
N VAL A 507 6.07 6.71 -11.66
CA VAL A 507 6.71 7.44 -10.55
C VAL A 507 7.37 8.74 -11.04
N LEU A 508 7.75 8.81 -12.33
CA LEU A 508 8.29 10.04 -12.94
C LEU A 508 7.27 11.17 -13.01
N ARG A 509 5.97 10.87 -13.18
CA ARG A 509 4.90 11.88 -13.12
C ARG A 509 4.74 12.48 -11.71
N THR A 510 5.23 11.80 -10.68
CA THR A 510 5.19 12.32 -9.29
C THR A 510 6.37 13.25 -8.99
N VAL A 511 7.57 12.94 -9.49
CA VAL A 511 8.75 13.80 -9.36
C VAL A 511 8.64 15.02 -10.28
N PHE A 512 8.08 14.82 -11.48
CA PHE A 512 7.87 15.85 -12.50
C PHE A 512 6.37 15.96 -12.85
N PRO A 513 5.54 16.58 -12.00
CA PRO A 513 4.12 16.74 -12.26
C PRO A 513 3.86 17.59 -13.49
N LYS A 514 2.70 17.36 -14.11
CA LYS A 514 2.20 18.21 -15.21
C LYS A 514 1.96 19.63 -14.71
N ARG A 515 2.05 20.60 -15.62
CA ARG A 515 1.83 22.03 -15.38
C ARG A 515 0.57 22.31 -14.56
N ALA A 516 -0.56 21.75 -14.95
CA ALA A 516 -1.85 21.97 -14.29
C ALA A 516 -1.81 21.73 -12.77
N TYR A 517 -1.06 20.72 -12.33
CA TYR A 517 -0.89 20.41 -10.90
C TYR A 517 -0.02 21.46 -10.17
N LEU A 518 1.04 21.97 -10.83
CA LEU A 518 1.98 22.91 -10.22
C LEU A 518 1.51 24.36 -10.26
N GLU A 519 0.55 24.71 -11.12
CA GLU A 519 0.02 26.07 -11.24
C GLU A 519 -0.62 26.61 -9.97
N ARG A 520 -1.16 25.74 -9.11
CA ARG A 520 -1.73 26.12 -7.81
C ARG A 520 -0.65 26.61 -6.85
N ARG A 521 0.51 25.95 -6.79
CA ARG A 521 1.64 26.30 -5.90
C ARG A 521 2.62 27.29 -6.52
N TYR A 522 2.72 27.30 -7.84
CA TYR A 522 3.59 28.17 -8.62
C TYR A 522 2.74 28.96 -9.64
N PRO A 523 2.02 30.02 -9.21
CA PRO A 523 1.08 30.75 -10.06
C PRO A 523 1.71 31.35 -11.32
N TYR A 524 3.04 31.56 -11.33
CA TYR A 524 3.76 32.01 -12.52
C TYR A 524 3.63 31.04 -13.69
N LEU A 525 3.37 29.74 -13.45
CA LEU A 525 3.14 28.75 -14.49
C LEU A 525 1.86 29.00 -15.30
N LYS A 526 0.85 29.69 -14.72
CA LYS A 526 -0.37 30.09 -15.45
C LYS A 526 -0.04 31.01 -16.62
N LYS A 527 0.91 31.93 -16.43
CA LYS A 527 1.34 32.92 -17.43
C LYS A 527 2.59 32.48 -18.23
N ARG A 528 3.45 31.64 -17.65
CA ARG A 528 4.75 31.25 -18.23
C ARG A 528 4.94 29.73 -18.18
N PRO A 529 4.32 29.00 -19.14
CA PRO A 529 4.29 27.53 -19.14
C PRO A 529 5.68 26.89 -19.29
N TYR A 530 6.58 27.58 -20.00
CA TYR A 530 7.95 27.13 -20.26
C TYR A 530 8.85 27.14 -19.01
N LEU A 531 8.40 27.72 -17.89
CA LEU A 531 9.11 27.68 -16.60
C LEU A 531 8.81 26.42 -15.78
N LEU A 532 8.10 25.44 -16.35
CA LEU A 532 7.80 24.18 -15.68
C LEU A 532 9.05 23.46 -15.13
N PRO A 533 10.20 23.40 -15.84
CA PRO A 533 11.42 22.83 -15.27
C PRO A 533 11.96 23.61 -14.06
N VAL A 534 11.76 24.93 -14.01
CA VAL A 534 12.16 25.76 -12.86
C VAL A 534 11.29 25.42 -11.65
N ALA A 535 9.98 25.21 -11.84
CA ALA A 535 9.09 24.77 -10.76
C ALA A 535 9.49 23.38 -10.24
N TRP A 536 9.89 22.45 -11.11
CA TRP A 536 10.44 21.15 -10.69
C TRP A 536 11.71 21.31 -9.84
N VAL A 537 12.67 22.14 -10.28
CA VAL A 537 13.91 22.38 -9.54
C VAL A 537 13.64 23.08 -8.20
N GLN A 538 12.78 24.09 -8.16
CA GLN A 538 12.39 24.77 -6.92
C GLN A 538 11.75 23.80 -5.92
N ARG A 539 10.89 22.91 -6.41
CA ARG A 539 10.26 21.86 -5.60
C ARG A 539 11.31 20.89 -5.05
N ILE A 540 12.28 20.45 -5.86
CA ILE A 540 13.38 19.58 -5.44
C ILE A 540 14.34 20.29 -4.45
N ALA A 541 14.63 21.56 -4.66
CA ALA A 541 15.48 22.36 -3.79
C ALA A 541 14.83 22.61 -2.41
N HIS A 542 13.52 22.85 -2.38
CA HIS A 542 12.74 22.91 -1.14
C HIS A 542 12.86 21.60 -0.35
N TYR A 543 12.75 20.45 -1.02
CA TYR A 543 12.98 19.14 -0.39
C TYR A 543 14.38 18.95 0.17
N ALA A 544 15.39 19.50 -0.51
CA ALA A 544 16.77 19.40 -0.07
C ALA A 544 17.10 20.38 1.06
N GLY A 545 16.41 21.52 1.15
CA GLY A 545 16.61 22.53 2.19
C GLY A 545 15.96 22.18 3.53
N GLU A 546 14.82 21.49 3.53
CA GLU A 546 14.11 21.05 4.75
C GLU A 546 14.76 19.83 5.45
N LYS A 547 15.84 19.26 4.88
CA LYS A 547 16.60 18.13 5.43
C LYS A 547 17.29 18.38 6.77
N GLN A 548 17.33 19.63 7.25
CA GLN A 548 18.01 19.97 8.50
C GLN A 548 17.18 19.72 9.78
N SER A 549 15.90 19.34 9.68
CA SER A 549 15.06 19.01 10.83
C SER A 549 14.41 17.61 10.71
N GLY A 550 15.05 16.61 11.32
CA GLY A 550 14.45 15.29 11.60
C GLY A 550 14.90 14.16 10.65
N ALA A 551 15.36 13.06 11.26
CA ALA A 551 15.80 11.85 10.58
C ALA A 551 14.66 11.17 9.79
N ASP A 552 15.02 10.48 8.70
CA ASP A 552 14.19 9.70 7.76
C ASP A 552 13.32 10.42 6.71
N ASN A 553 13.51 11.72 6.49
CA ASN A 553 12.84 12.46 5.42
C ASN A 553 13.59 12.37 4.07
N SER A 554 13.68 11.17 3.47
CA SER A 554 14.33 10.97 2.16
C SER A 554 13.33 10.67 1.04
N ALA A 555 13.58 11.17 -0.17
CA ALA A 555 12.78 10.82 -1.35
C ALA A 555 12.71 9.29 -1.59
N SER A 556 13.77 8.55 -1.22
CA SER A 556 13.78 7.09 -1.18
C SER A 556 12.80 6.51 -0.15
N GLY A 557 12.67 7.13 1.02
CA GLY A 557 11.69 6.78 2.05
C GLY A 557 10.26 7.00 1.57
N SER A 558 9.98 8.13 0.90
CA SER A 558 8.64 8.40 0.35
C SER A 558 8.24 7.41 -0.74
N ILE A 559 9.19 6.99 -1.58
CA ILE A 559 8.96 5.97 -2.60
C ILE A 559 8.75 4.59 -1.96
N LYS A 560 9.53 4.25 -0.93
CA LYS A 560 9.36 2.99 -0.20
C LYS A 560 7.98 2.91 0.46
N LEU A 561 7.60 3.95 1.20
CA LEU A 561 6.30 4.03 1.86
C LEU A 561 5.14 4.03 0.85
N ALA A 562 5.29 4.72 -0.29
CA ALA A 562 4.29 4.67 -1.35
C ALA A 562 4.10 3.26 -1.92
N LYS A 563 5.20 2.50 -2.10
CA LYS A 563 5.10 1.10 -2.54
C LYS A 563 4.38 0.24 -1.50
N GLU A 564 4.73 0.39 -0.22
CA GLU A 564 4.06 -0.32 0.88
C GLU A 564 2.55 -0.02 0.89
N ARG A 565 2.16 1.26 0.78
CA ARG A 565 0.74 1.66 0.71
C ARG A 565 0.03 1.18 -0.56
N ILE A 566 0.72 1.11 -1.71
CA ILE A 566 0.15 0.50 -2.92
C ILE A 566 -0.12 -1.00 -2.71
N GLU A 567 0.78 -1.72 -2.04
CA GLU A 567 0.52 -3.13 -1.71
C GLU A 567 -0.62 -3.27 -0.69
N LEU A 568 -0.76 -2.36 0.29
CA LEU A 568 -1.95 -2.31 1.15
C LEU A 568 -3.23 -2.11 0.35
N MET A 569 -3.24 -1.20 -0.62
CA MET A 569 -4.40 -0.96 -1.46
C MET A 569 -4.79 -2.17 -2.30
N LYS A 570 -3.82 -2.97 -2.76
CA LYS A 570 -4.12 -4.26 -3.40
C LYS A 570 -4.69 -5.26 -2.41
N LEU A 571 -4.11 -5.34 -1.21
CA LEU A 571 -4.58 -6.23 -0.14
C LEU A 571 -6.05 -5.96 0.20
N TYR A 572 -6.45 -4.69 0.25
CA TYR A 572 -7.84 -4.27 0.51
C TYR A 572 -8.68 -4.12 -0.76
N GLY A 573 -8.30 -4.73 -1.89
CA GLY A 573 -9.11 -4.78 -3.11
C GLY A 573 -9.35 -3.43 -3.80
N ILE A 574 -8.63 -2.38 -3.40
CA ILE A 574 -8.76 -1.03 -3.95
C ILE A 574 -8.08 -0.94 -5.31
N ILE A 575 -6.91 -1.57 -5.47
CA ILE A 575 -6.18 -1.64 -6.75
C ILE A 575 -6.25 -3.07 -7.28
N ASP A 576 -6.69 -3.20 -8.54
CA ASP A 576 -6.72 -4.51 -9.20
C ASP A 576 -5.32 -5.07 -9.38
N GLU A 577 -5.12 -6.34 -8.99
CA GLU A 577 -3.93 -7.06 -9.41
C GLU A 577 -3.99 -7.27 -10.93
N LYS A 578 -3.11 -6.60 -11.68
CA LYS A 578 -2.92 -6.90 -13.10
C LYS A 578 -2.60 -8.39 -13.24
N LYS A 579 -3.56 -9.14 -13.76
CA LYS A 579 -3.41 -10.55 -14.16
C LYS A 579 -2.33 -10.71 -15.22
#